data_AF-A0A973G3A9-F1
#
_entry.id   AF-A0A973G3A9-F1
#
_cell.length_a   1.000
_cell.length_b   1.000
_cell.length_c   1.000
_cell.angle_alpha   90.00
_cell.angle_beta   90.00
_cell.angle_gamma   90.00
#
_symmetry.space_group_name_H-M   'P 1'
#
loop_
_entity.id
_entity.type
_entity.pdbx_description
1 polymer ?
#
loop_
_entity_poly.entity_id
_entity_poly.type
_entity_poly.pdbx_seq_one_letter_code
_entity_poly.pdbx_strand_id
1 'polypeptide(L)' 'MNLSSSEEKRSDTYLRILDAAANVFSEAGFSGARMDEIADRAGVNK' A
#
# COMPACT_ATOMS: atom_id res chain seq x y z
N MET A 1 4.91 -25.32 0.73
CA MET A 1 5.76 -24.13 0.90
C MET A 1 5.20 -23.39 2.11
N ASN A 2 5.86 -23.47 3.27
CA ASN A 2 5.32 -22.94 4.52
C ASN A 2 5.97 -21.58 4.79
N LEU A 3 5.32 -20.49 4.35
CA LEU A 3 5.79 -19.14 4.70
C LEU A 3 5.60 -18.93 6.20
N SER A 4 6.57 -18.32 6.88
CA SER A 4 6.39 -17.95 8.27
C SER A 4 5.34 -16.85 8.35
N SER A 5 4.53 -16.83 9.41
CA SER A 5 3.46 -15.84 9.62
C SER A 5 3.93 -14.37 9.56
N SER A 6 5.24 -14.11 9.63
CA SER A 6 5.83 -12.79 9.45
C SER A 6 6.01 -12.38 7.99
N GLU A 7 6.27 -13.32 7.09
CA GLU A 7 6.40 -13.07 5.65
C GLU A 7 5.03 -12.87 5.01
N GLU A 8 4.02 -13.62 5.45
CA GLU A 8 2.64 -13.45 5.02
C GLU A 8 2.09 -12.06 5.38
N LYS A 9 2.36 -11.57 6.60
CA LYS A 9 2.01 -10.20 7.02
C LYS A 9 2.74 -9.11 6.22
N ARG A 10 4.01 -9.33 5.87
CA ARG A 10 4.76 -8.40 5.00
C ARG A 10 4.17 -8.39 3.59
N SER A 11 3.81 -9.56 3.06
CA SER A 11 3.16 -9.68 1.75
C SER A 11 1.79 -8.99 1.74
N ASP A 12 0.98 -9.15 2.78
CA ASP A 12 -0.30 -8.46 2.92
C ASP A 12 -0.14 -6.94 2.93
N THR A 13 0.79 -6.45 3.75
CA THR A 13 1.10 -5.01 3.84
C THR A 13 1.57 -4.47 2.49
N TYR A 14 2.42 -5.21 1.79
CA TYR A 14 2.90 -4.85 0.46
C TYR A 14 1.75 -4.75 -0.56
N LEU A 15 0.84 -5.72 -0.57
CA LEU A 15 -0.32 -5.71 -1.46
C LEU A 15 -1.24 -4.52 -1.19
N ARG A 16 -1.50 -4.19 0.08
CA ARG A 16 -2.29 -3.01 0.46
C ARG A 16 -1.67 -1.69 -0.02
N ILE A 17 -0.35 -1.56 0.08
CA ILE A 17 0.37 -0.38 -0.41
C ILE A 17 0.23 -0.25 -1.94
N LEU A 18 0.38 -1.35 -2.67
CA LEU A 18 0.24 -1.33 -4.13
C LEU A 18 -1.17 -0.97 -4.58
N ASP A 19 -2.19 -1.53 -3.91
CA ASP A 19 -3.59 -1.23 -4.22
C ASP A 19 -3.93 0.25 -3.92
N ALA A 20 -3.52 0.75 -2.76
CA ALA A 20 -3.67 2.15 -2.39
C ALA A 20 -2.98 3.08 -3.40
N ALA A 21 -1.74 2.77 -3.79
CA ALA A 21 -0.99 3.55 -4.76
C ALA A 21 -1.67 3.56 -6.14
N ALA A 22 -2.13 2.39 -6.62
CA ALA A 22 -2.82 2.29 -7.90
C ALA A 22 -4.09 3.16 -7.95
N ASN A 23 -4.87 3.17 -6.86
CA ASN A 23 -6.05 4.00 -6.73
C ASN A 23 -5.70 5.50 -6.72
N VAL A 24 -4.77 5.93 -5.86
CA VAL A 24 -4.37 7.35 -5.76
C VAL A 24 -3.77 7.86 -7.07
N PHE A 25 -2.92 7.08 -7.73
CA PHE A 25 -2.36 7.48 -9.03
C PHE A 25 -3.45 7.56 -10.13
N SER A 26 -4.46 6.70 -10.08
CA SER A 26 -5.58 6.73 -11.04
C SER A 26 -6.51 7.93 -10.80
N GLU A 27 -6.71 8.33 -9.54
CA GLU A 27 -7.57 9.45 -9.16
C GLU A 27 -6.89 10.82 -9.35
N ALA A 28 -5.63 10.97 -8.92
CA ALA A 28 -4.93 12.25 -8.86
C ALA A 28 -3.84 12.43 -9.93
N GLY A 29 -3.45 11.36 -10.62
CA GLY A 29 -2.28 11.35 -11.50
C GLY A 29 -0.96 11.41 -10.73
N PHE A 30 0.17 11.19 -11.42
CA PHE A 30 1.50 11.14 -10.78
C PHE A 30 1.91 12.43 -10.06
N SER A 31 1.55 13.60 -10.62
CA SER A 31 1.91 14.89 -10.03
C SER A 31 1.04 15.27 -8.83
N GLY A 32 -0.18 14.74 -8.75
CA GLY A 32 -1.15 15.03 -7.68
C GLY A 32 -1.10 14.03 -6.53
N ALA A 33 -0.63 12.81 -6.79
CA ALA A 33 -0.54 11.74 -5.80
C ALA A 33 0.46 12.07 -4.68
N ARG A 34 0.07 11.78 -3.43
CA ARG A 34 0.96 11.94 -2.28
C ARG A 34 1.16 10.66 -1.48
N MET A 35 2.35 10.53 -0.91
CA MET A 35 2.78 9.32 -0.21
C MET A 35 2.10 9.15 1.15
N ASP A 36 1.79 10.24 1.83
CA ASP A 36 1.00 10.27 3.07
C ASP A 36 -0.42 9.73 2.84
N GLU A 37 -1.09 10.18 1.78
CA GLU A 37 -2.41 9.68 1.40
C GLU A 37 -2.39 8.18 1.07
N ILE A 38 -1.37 7.71 0.34
CA ILE A 38 -1.19 6.28 0.03
C ILE A 38 -0.96 5.48 1.32
N ALA A 39 -0.14 5.99 2.25
CA ALA A 39 0.16 5.31 3.52
C ALA A 39 -1.07 5.24 4.44
N ASP A 40 -1.87 6.29 4.48
CA ASP A 40 -3.13 6.35 5.23
C ASP A 40 -4.13 5.35 4.64
N ARG A 41 -4.30 5.34 3.31
CA ARG A 41 -5.23 4.44 2.62
C ARG A 41 -4.81 2.98 2.69
N ALA A 42 -3.51 2.71 2.70
CA ALA A 42 -2.96 1.38 2.93
C ALA A 42 -3.03 0.94 4.41
N GLY A 43 -3.31 1.85 5.36
CA GLY A 43 -3.33 1.55 6.79
C GLY A 43 -1.95 1.15 7.32
N VAL A 44 -0.90 1.84 6.86
CA VAL A 44 0.49 1.59 7.26
C VAL A 44 1.13 2.78 7.99
N ASN A 45 0.41 3.90 8.09
CA ASN A 45 0.80 5.03 8.93
C ASN A 45 0.57 4.70 10.43
N LYS A 46 1.37 5.30 11.32
CA LYS A 46 1.37 5.04 12.77
C LYS A 46 0.35 5.88 13.51
#